data_AF-E6MPM2-F1
#
_entry.id   AF-E6MPM2-F1
#
_cell.length_a   1.000
_cell.length_b   1.000
_cell.length_c   1.000
_cell.angle_alpha   90.00
_cell.angle_beta   90.00
_cell.angle_gamma   90.00
#
_symmetry.space_group_name_H-M   'P 1'
#
loop_
_entity.id
_entity.type
_entity.pdbx_description
1 polymer ?
#
loop_
_entity_poly.entity_id
_entity_poly.type
_entity_poly.pdbx_seq_one_letter_code
_entity_poly.pdbx_strand_id
1 'polypeptide(L)'
;MAKTVALLLTLWLALPLNGQTYMLEAERFQYVGGWKVEKDAEAFNKAVLMVTAGGSGAAHATTVFQVPQSGRYVFWSRTKDFQTKAPRTRISRLMLDTMQLALQGIHGREGYHWEQVGTG
;
A
#
# COMPACT_ATOMS: atom_id res chain seq x y z
N MET A 1 -27.03 -45.47 42.78
CA MET A 1 -25.76 -44.96 42.19
C MET A 1 -26.11 -44.27 40.88
N ALA A 2 -26.11 -42.94 40.82
CA ALA A 2 -26.30 -42.20 39.58
C ALA A 2 -24.94 -41.79 39.03
N LYS A 3 -24.59 -42.27 37.84
CA LYS A 3 -23.38 -41.85 37.11
C LYS A 3 -23.70 -40.54 36.40
N THR A 4 -23.21 -39.44 36.93
CA THR A 4 -23.28 -38.13 36.27
C THR A 4 -22.27 -38.13 35.12
N VAL A 5 -22.75 -38.14 33.87
CA VAL A 5 -21.92 -37.89 32.69
C VAL A 5 -21.87 -36.39 32.48
N ALA A 6 -20.71 -35.77 32.69
CA ALA A 6 -20.48 -34.37 32.34
C ALA A 6 -20.19 -34.27 30.84
N LEU A 7 -21.10 -33.66 30.10
CA LEU A 7 -20.92 -33.35 28.68
C LEU A 7 -20.10 -32.05 28.57
N LEU A 8 -18.83 -32.16 28.14
CA LEU A 8 -17.97 -31.00 27.89
C LEU A 8 -18.35 -30.38 26.53
N LEU A 9 -19.17 -29.33 26.53
CA LEU A 9 -19.39 -28.52 25.34
C LEU A 9 -18.17 -27.61 25.12
N THR A 10 -17.29 -27.96 24.18
CA THR A 10 -16.26 -27.03 23.68
C THR A 10 -16.90 -26.07 22.68
N LEU A 11 -17.32 -24.90 23.17
CA LEU A 11 -17.80 -23.81 22.32
C LEU A 11 -16.57 -23.13 21.66
N TRP A 12 -16.37 -23.36 20.37
CA TRP A 12 -15.35 -22.67 19.59
C TRP A 12 -15.81 -21.24 19.33
N LEU A 13 -15.43 -20.30 20.20
CA LEU A 13 -15.54 -18.88 19.94
C LEU A 13 -14.54 -18.51 18.83
N ALA A 14 -15.04 -18.31 17.61
CA ALA A 14 -14.26 -17.67 16.55
C ALA A 14 -14.03 -16.21 16.94
N LEU A 15 -12.83 -15.90 17.43
CA LEU A 15 -12.43 -14.51 17.65
C LEU A 15 -12.36 -13.78 16.31
N PRO A 16 -12.92 -12.57 16.17
CA PRO A 16 -12.76 -11.80 14.95
C PRO A 16 -11.29 -11.46 14.76
N LEU A 17 -10.70 -11.93 13.67
CA LEU A 17 -9.40 -11.46 13.21
C LEU A 17 -9.56 -10.05 12.64
N ASN A 18 -9.35 -9.05 13.49
CA ASN A 18 -9.25 -7.67 13.05
C ASN A 18 -7.89 -7.46 12.39
N GLY A 19 -7.86 -7.39 11.06
CA GLY A 19 -6.67 -7.05 10.30
C GLY A 19 -6.34 -5.57 10.49
N GLN A 20 -5.13 -5.28 10.92
CA GLN A 20 -4.63 -3.93 11.06
C GLN A 20 -4.36 -3.34 9.67
N THR A 21 -4.98 -2.20 9.35
CA THR A 21 -4.79 -1.50 8.07
C THR A 21 -4.17 -0.13 8.32
N TYR A 22 -3.12 0.18 7.57
CA TYR A 22 -2.46 1.47 7.58
C TYR A 22 -2.52 2.07 6.18
N MET A 23 -2.78 3.37 6.09
CA MET A 23 -2.73 4.11 4.84
C MET A 23 -1.73 5.25 5.02
N LEU A 24 -0.72 5.29 4.15
CA LEU A 24 0.25 6.36 4.09
C LEU A 24 -0.01 7.19 2.83
N GLU A 25 -0.15 8.50 3.03
CA GLU A 25 -0.19 9.47 1.94
C GLU A 25 1.24 9.77 1.51
N ALA A 26 1.58 9.45 0.25
CA ALA A 26 2.95 9.56 -0.27
C ALA A 26 3.46 11.01 -0.24
N GLU A 27 2.58 11.98 -0.43
CA GLU A 27 2.84 13.41 -0.32
C GLU A 27 3.23 13.87 1.10
N ARG A 28 3.03 13.02 2.12
CA ARG A 28 3.44 13.27 3.51
C ARG A 28 4.74 12.57 3.89
N PHE A 29 5.46 11.99 2.94
CA PHE A 29 6.75 11.37 3.22
C PHE A 29 7.74 12.40 3.77
N GLN A 30 8.49 12.03 4.80
CA GLN A 30 9.43 12.92 5.49
C GLN A 30 10.52 13.45 4.54
N TYR A 31 10.93 12.65 3.56
CA TYR A 31 11.92 13.00 2.56
C TYR A 31 11.35 12.76 1.18
N VAL A 32 11.15 13.80 0.39
CA VAL A 32 10.59 13.69 -0.98
C VAL A 32 11.62 13.31 -2.04
N GLY A 33 12.92 13.35 -1.72
CA GLY A 33 13.99 12.97 -2.64
C GLY A 33 13.94 13.78 -3.95
N GLY A 34 13.97 13.08 -5.09
CA GLY A 34 13.81 13.67 -6.42
C GLY A 34 12.36 13.94 -6.86
N TRP A 35 11.40 13.73 -5.96
CA TRP A 35 9.97 13.88 -6.22
C TRP A 35 9.46 15.24 -5.74
N LYS A 36 8.26 15.59 -6.17
CA LYS A 36 7.56 16.83 -5.82
C LYS A 36 6.13 16.51 -5.41
N VAL A 37 5.62 17.28 -4.47
CA VAL A 37 4.20 17.26 -4.14
C VAL A 37 3.48 18.18 -5.13
N GLU A 38 2.54 17.61 -5.87
CA GLU A 38 1.75 18.30 -6.88
C GLU A 38 0.27 18.25 -6.54
N LYS A 39 -0.51 19.20 -7.08
CA LYS A 39 -1.97 19.19 -6.94
C LYS A 39 -2.58 18.27 -7.99
N ASP A 40 -3.46 17.37 -7.55
CA ASP A 40 -4.26 16.53 -8.45
C ASP A 40 -5.67 16.35 -7.86
N ALA A 41 -6.69 16.83 -8.58
CA ALA A 41 -8.07 16.81 -8.09
C ALA A 41 -8.65 15.41 -7.87
N GLU A 42 -8.07 14.37 -8.49
CA GLU A 42 -8.52 12.98 -8.37
C GLU A 42 -7.78 12.20 -7.27
N ALA A 43 -6.72 12.78 -6.71
CA ALA A 43 -5.97 12.21 -5.60
C ALA A 43 -6.71 12.38 -4.27
N PHE A 44 -6.36 11.55 -3.29
CA PHE A 44 -6.78 11.82 -1.90
C PHE A 44 -6.19 13.16 -1.45
N ASN A 45 -6.99 13.92 -0.69
CA ASN A 45 -6.65 15.27 -0.24
C ASN A 45 -6.14 16.23 -1.33
N LYS A 46 -6.43 15.92 -2.61
CA LYS A 46 -6.05 16.69 -3.80
C LYS A 46 -4.53 16.85 -3.99
N ALA A 47 -3.72 15.94 -3.44
CA ALA A 47 -2.26 15.99 -3.51
C ALA A 47 -1.68 14.64 -3.96
N VAL A 48 -0.58 14.69 -4.71
CA VAL A 48 0.14 13.50 -5.17
C VAL A 48 1.64 13.73 -5.14
N LEU A 49 2.38 12.68 -4.79
CA LEU A 49 3.83 12.68 -4.95
C LEU A 49 4.19 12.25 -6.38
N MET A 50 4.84 13.13 -7.13
CA MET A 50 5.12 12.96 -8.56
C MET A 50 6.59 13.25 -8.88
N VAL A 51 7.15 12.50 -9.83
CA VAL A 51 8.44 12.81 -10.44
C VAL A 51 8.22 13.42 -11.83
N THR A 52 8.81 14.59 -12.08
CA THR A 52 8.63 15.32 -13.36
C THR A 52 9.62 14.91 -14.45
N ALA A 53 10.75 14.32 -14.09
CA ALA A 53 11.75 13.83 -15.04
C ALA A 53 11.61 12.31 -15.20
N GLY A 54 11.23 11.86 -16.40
CA GLY A 54 11.28 10.43 -16.72
C GLY A 54 12.73 9.94 -16.73
N GLY A 55 13.02 8.86 -16.00
CA GLY A 55 14.36 8.25 -15.94
C GLY A 55 14.69 7.68 -14.56
N SER A 56 15.64 6.74 -14.51
CA SER A 56 16.07 6.00 -13.31
C SER A 56 16.89 6.81 -12.29
N GLY A 57 16.86 8.15 -12.37
CA GLY A 57 17.78 9.03 -11.64
C GLY A 57 17.18 9.81 -10.47
N ALA A 58 15.86 9.74 -10.25
CA ALA A 58 15.25 10.44 -9.13
C ALA A 58 15.61 9.74 -7.82
N ALA A 59 16.18 10.49 -6.87
CA ALA A 59 16.40 10.00 -5.52
C ALA A 59 15.07 9.54 -4.90
N HIS A 60 15.12 8.46 -4.12
CA HIS A 60 13.93 7.88 -3.50
C HIS A 60 13.23 8.88 -2.57
N ALA A 61 11.90 8.87 -2.60
CA ALA A 61 11.10 9.43 -1.53
C ALA A 61 10.95 8.38 -0.42
N THR A 62 11.11 8.81 0.82
CA THR A 62 11.22 7.93 1.98
C THR A 62 10.44 8.49 3.15
N THR A 63 9.77 7.59 3.86
CA THR A 63 9.19 7.85 5.16
C THR A 63 9.48 6.68 6.09
N VAL A 64 9.47 6.93 7.38
CA VAL A 64 9.52 5.88 8.40
C VAL A 64 8.23 5.97 9.20
N PHE A 65 7.58 4.83 9.40
CA PHE A 65 6.44 4.73 10.29
C PHE A 65 6.59 3.48 11.16
N GLN A 66 6.15 3.58 12.41
CA GLN A 66 6.16 2.44 13.31
C GLN A 66 4.95 1.57 13.00
N VAL A 67 5.19 0.25 12.86
CA VAL A 67 4.14 -0.76 12.79
C VAL A 67 3.98 -1.36 14.20
N PRO A 68 2.89 -1.05 14.93
CA PRO A 68 2.64 -1.50 16.30
C PRO A 68 2.62 -3.01 16.50
N GLN A 69 2.21 -3.78 15.48
CA GLN A 69 2.06 -5.22 15.57
C GLN A 69 2.88 -5.92 14.49
N SER A 70 3.80 -6.80 14.91
CA SER A 70 4.49 -7.69 13.98
C SER A 70 3.51 -8.68 13.35
N GLY A 71 3.67 -8.97 12.07
CA GLY A 71 2.83 -9.92 11.35
C GLY A 71 3.06 -9.84 9.85
N ARG A 72 2.29 -10.64 9.10
CA ARG A 72 2.29 -10.56 7.64
C ARG A 72 1.34 -9.47 7.17
N TYR A 73 1.83 -8.61 6.29
CA TYR A 73 1.08 -7.54 5.66
C TYR A 73 0.95 -7.78 4.15
N VAL A 74 -0.14 -7.27 3.59
CA VAL A 74 -0.34 -7.15 2.14
C VAL A 74 -0.12 -5.69 1.78
N PHE A 75 0.76 -5.43 0.84
CA PHE A 75 1.11 -4.09 0.41
C PHE A 75 0.33 -3.74 -0.84
N TRP A 76 -0.34 -2.59 -0.78
CA TRP A 76 -1.11 -2.02 -1.88
C TRP A 76 -0.57 -0.64 -2.20
N SER A 77 -0.61 -0.27 -3.47
CA SER A 77 -0.28 1.07 -3.94
C SER A 77 -1.45 1.64 -4.74
N ARG A 78 -1.74 2.93 -4.54
CA ARG A 78 -2.73 3.67 -5.33
C ARG A 78 -2.01 4.66 -6.22
N THR A 79 -1.86 4.32 -7.48
CA THR A 79 -1.19 5.15 -8.48
C THR A 79 -2.17 5.60 -9.56
N LYS A 80 -1.84 6.68 -10.25
CA LYS A 80 -2.58 7.16 -11.41
C LYS A 80 -1.99 6.58 -12.69
N ASP A 81 -2.84 6.09 -13.57
CA ASP A 81 -2.48 5.74 -14.95
C ASP A 81 -3.42 6.47 -15.93
N PHE A 82 -2.97 6.59 -17.17
CA PHE A 82 -3.64 7.33 -18.22
C PHE A 82 -3.89 6.40 -19.40
N GLN A 83 -5.06 5.79 -19.44
CA GLN A 83 -5.43 4.78 -20.43
C GLN A 83 -5.29 5.32 -21.86
N THR A 84 -5.57 6.61 -22.06
CA THR A 84 -5.54 7.27 -23.36
C THR A 84 -4.21 7.97 -23.69
N LYS A 85 -3.30 8.13 -22.73
CA LYS A 85 -2.05 8.88 -22.90
C LYS A 85 -0.83 8.08 -22.43
N ALA A 86 -0.33 7.21 -23.30
CA ALA A 86 0.79 6.31 -23.00
C ALA A 86 0.54 5.48 -21.72
N PRO A 87 -0.45 4.57 -21.75
CA PRO A 87 -0.80 3.76 -20.58
C PRO A 87 0.40 2.95 -20.09
N ARG A 88 0.48 2.70 -18.78
CA ARG A 88 1.50 1.84 -18.15
C ARG A 88 2.95 2.32 -18.30
N THR A 89 3.18 3.62 -18.46
CA THR A 89 4.54 4.17 -18.60
C THR A 89 5.02 5.00 -17.40
N ARG A 90 4.12 5.36 -16.46
CA ARG A 90 4.46 6.09 -15.24
C ARG A 90 4.69 5.10 -14.10
N ILE A 91 5.67 4.24 -14.31
CA ILE A 91 5.94 3.09 -13.44
C ILE A 91 6.92 3.46 -12.33
N SER A 92 6.73 2.85 -11.16
CA SER A 92 7.64 2.96 -10.03
C SER A 92 7.61 1.66 -9.20
N ARG A 93 8.30 1.62 -8.06
CA ARG A 93 8.24 0.52 -7.09
C ARG A 93 8.10 1.07 -5.69
N LEU A 94 7.35 0.36 -4.85
CA LEU A 94 7.44 0.49 -3.40
C LEU A 94 8.64 -0.35 -2.90
N MET A 95 9.41 0.22 -1.99
CA MET A 95 10.52 -0.47 -1.33
C MET A 95 10.26 -0.51 0.17
N LEU A 96 10.48 -1.67 0.79
CA LEU A 96 10.44 -1.87 2.22
C LEU A 96 11.87 -2.18 2.67
N ASP A 97 12.52 -1.21 3.30
CA ASP A 97 13.96 -1.23 3.53
C ASP A 97 14.74 -1.52 2.23
N THR A 98 15.29 -2.73 2.10
CA THR A 98 16.03 -3.18 0.91
C THR A 98 15.20 -4.03 -0.05
N MET A 99 14.00 -4.46 0.36
CA MET A 99 13.12 -5.30 -0.43
C MET A 99 12.34 -4.48 -1.45
N GLN A 100 12.55 -4.76 -2.73
CA GLN A 100 11.75 -4.19 -3.82
C GLN A 100 10.49 -5.02 -4.05
N LEU A 101 9.34 -4.36 -4.05
CA LEU A 101 8.06 -4.99 -4.39
C LEU A 101 7.81 -4.98 -5.91
N ALA A 102 6.66 -5.52 -6.33
CA ALA A 102 6.24 -5.50 -7.74
C ALA A 102 6.13 -4.06 -8.29
N LEU A 103 6.15 -3.93 -9.61
CA LEU A 103 5.91 -2.65 -10.27
C LEU A 103 4.50 -2.15 -9.94
N GLN A 104 4.37 -0.83 -9.78
CA GLN A 104 3.10 -0.11 -9.64
C GLN A 104 2.93 0.87 -10.80
N GLY A 105 1.69 1.28 -11.07
CA GLY A 105 1.34 2.14 -12.19
C GLY A 105 1.20 1.39 -13.53
N ILE A 106 0.88 0.09 -13.47
CA ILE A 106 0.78 -0.79 -14.67
C ILE A 106 -0.64 -1.31 -14.92
N HIS A 107 -1.64 -0.85 -14.17
CA HIS A 107 -3.02 -1.33 -14.26
C HIS A 107 -3.68 -1.01 -15.62
N GLY A 108 -3.30 0.06 -16.31
CA GLY A 108 -3.86 0.44 -17.62
C GLY A 108 -5.33 0.84 -17.59
N ARG A 109 -5.78 1.38 -16.46
CA ARG A 109 -7.13 1.95 -16.28
C ARG A 109 -6.99 3.44 -16.05
N GLU A 110 -7.91 4.24 -16.56
CA GLU A 110 -7.87 5.69 -16.36
C GLU A 110 -8.00 6.05 -14.87
N GLY A 111 -7.21 7.03 -14.42
CA GLY A 111 -7.26 7.57 -13.08
C GLY A 111 -6.52 6.72 -12.05
N TYR A 112 -6.89 6.89 -10.78
CA TYR A 112 -6.23 6.22 -9.67
C TYR A 112 -6.84 4.85 -9.37
N HIS A 113 -6.00 3.82 -9.25
CA HIS A 113 -6.43 2.47 -8.89
C HIS A 113 -5.48 1.83 -7.88
N TRP A 114 -6.05 0.96 -7.03
CA TRP A 114 -5.26 0.14 -6.12
C TRP A 114 -4.69 -1.09 -6.86
N GLU A 115 -3.41 -1.34 -6.66
CA GLU A 115 -2.69 -2.54 -7.12
C GLU A 115 -2.03 -3.22 -5.92
N GLN A 116 -2.19 -4.53 -5.78
CA GLN A 116 -1.42 -5.30 -4.80
C GLN A 116 0.01 -5.44 -5.33
N VAL A 117 0.98 -4.95 -4.58
CA VAL A 117 2.39 -4.91 -5.00
C VAL A 117 3.25 -5.94 -4.28
N GLY A 118 2.77 -6.53 -3.19
CA GLY A 118 3.48 -7.62 -2.53
C GLY A 118 2.91 -8.03 -1.17
N THR A 119 3.65 -8.89 -0.49
CA THR A 119 3.40 -9.32 0.89
C THR A 119 4.72 -9.46 1.63
N GLY A 120 4.73 -9.26 2.95
CA GLY A 120 5.92 -9.32 3.79
C GLY A 120 5.58 -9.46 5.25
#